data_AF-A0A377ZW19-F1
#
_entry.id   AF-A0A377ZW19-F1
#
_cell.length_a   1.000
_cell.length_b   1.000
_cell.length_c   1.000
_cell.angle_alpha   90.00
_cell.angle_beta   90.00
_cell.angle_gamma   90.00
#
_symmetry.space_group_name_H-M   'P 1'
#
loop_
_entity.id
_entity.type
_entity.pdbx_description
1 polymer ?
#
loop_
_entity_poly.entity_id
_entity_poly.type
_entity_poly.pdbx_seq_one_letter_code
_entity_poly.pdbx_strand_id
1 'polypeptide(L)' 'MTAREVNFDGLPGLTHHYAGLSFGNEASTRHRYRVSNPQLAAKQG' A
#
# COMPACT_ATOMS: atom_id res chain seq x y z
N MET A 1 -22.24 1.71 -28.21
CA MET A 1 -20.91 1.41 -27.64
C MET A 1 -21.13 0.78 -26.28
N THR A 2 -20.59 -0.41 -26.01
CA THR A 2 -20.65 -1.05 -24.69
C THR A 2 -19.36 -0.72 -23.95
N ALA A 3 -19.47 0.00 -22.82
CA ALA A 3 -18.33 0.27 -21.95
C ALA A 3 -18.04 -0.95 -21.07
N ARG A 4 -16.79 -1.07 -20.62
CA ARG A 4 -16.39 -2.05 -19.60
C ARG A 4 -15.68 -1.33 -18.48
N GLU A 5 -15.89 -1.80 -17.27
CA GLU A 5 -15.07 -1.41 -16.13
C GLU A 5 -13.69 -2.05 -16.28
N VAL A 6 -12.66 -1.24 -16.10
CA VAL A 6 -11.26 -1.68 -16.15
C VAL A 6 -10.62 -1.24 -14.86
N ASN A 7 -9.97 -2.17 -14.17
CA ASN A 7 -9.20 -1.88 -12.97
C ASN A 7 -7.87 -1.26 -13.36
N PHE A 8 -7.52 -0.17 -12.70
CA PHE A 8 -6.22 0.47 -12.79
C PHE A 8 -5.60 0.46 -11.40
N ASP A 9 -4.68 -0.46 -11.17
CA ASP A 9 -4.03 -0.66 -9.89
C ASP A 9 -2.87 0.33 -9.68
N GLY A 10 -2.57 0.65 -8.42
CA GLY A 10 -1.43 1.46 -8.05
C GLY A 10 -0.18 0.60 -7.84
N LEU A 11 0.93 0.94 -8.50
CA LEU A 11 2.23 0.31 -8.27
C LEU A 11 2.87 0.84 -6.98
N PRO A 12 3.13 0.02 -5.96
CA PRO A 12 3.80 0.45 -4.73
C PRO A 12 5.17 1.10 -4.98
N GLY A 13 5.39 2.27 -4.37
CA GLY A 13 6.62 3.06 -4.54
C GLY A 13 7.80 2.57 -3.72
N LEU A 14 9.00 3.03 -4.09
CA LEU A 14 10.28 2.67 -3.45
C LEU A 14 10.38 3.08 -1.98
N THR A 15 9.59 4.08 -1.57
CA THR A 15 9.55 4.59 -0.19
C THR A 15 8.47 3.93 0.66
N HIS A 16 7.89 2.81 0.24
CA HIS A 16 6.88 2.08 1.05
C HIS A 16 7.39 1.77 2.47
N HIS A 17 6.71 2.28 3.49
CA HIS A 17 7.11 2.14 4.89
C HIS A 17 5.92 2.25 5.85
N TYR A 18 6.10 1.77 7.09
CA TYR A 18 5.06 1.79 8.12
C TYR A 18 5.35 2.87 9.18
N ALA A 19 5.00 4.13 8.92
CA ALA A 19 5.19 5.23 9.88
C ALA A 19 4.01 5.44 10.85
N GLY A 20 2.88 4.74 10.64
CA GLY A 20 1.70 4.86 11.50
C GLY A 20 1.11 6.27 11.55
N LEU A 21 1.09 6.97 10.41
CA LEU A 21 0.69 8.38 10.29
C LEU A 21 -0.83 8.60 10.33
N SER A 22 -1.63 7.56 10.09
CA SER A 22 -3.08 7.68 9.94
C SER A 22 -3.79 7.32 11.23
N PHE A 23 -4.04 8.30 12.09
CA PHE A 23 -4.86 8.13 13.30
C PHE A 23 -6.26 7.62 12.94
N GLY A 24 -6.78 6.64 13.68
CA GLY A 24 -8.02 5.92 13.35
C GLY A 24 -7.83 4.72 12.42
N ASN A 25 -6.71 4.62 11.69
CA ASN A 25 -6.35 3.39 10.99
C ASN A 25 -5.56 2.47 11.92
N GLU A 26 -6.23 1.46 12.46
CA GLU A 26 -5.62 0.48 13.36
C GLU A 26 -4.47 -0.29 12.69
N ALA A 27 -4.56 -0.61 11.40
CA ALA A 27 -3.49 -1.32 10.68
C ALA A 27 -2.23 -0.45 10.61
N SER A 28 -2.37 0.83 10.26
CA SER A 28 -1.27 1.81 10.24
C SER A 28 -0.62 1.92 11.62
N THR A 29 -1.43 2.03 12.69
CA THR A 29 -0.96 2.18 14.07
C THR A 29 -0.26 0.92 14.59
N ARG A 30 -0.86 -0.27 14.39
CA ARG A 30 -0.34 -1.55 14.89
C ARG A 30 0.98 -1.99 14.23
N HIS A 31 1.22 -1.55 12.99
CA HIS A 31 2.44 -1.89 12.25
C HIS A 31 3.50 -0.78 12.26
N ARG A 32 3.28 0.30 13.02
CA ARG A 32 4.19 1.44 13.12
C ARG A 32 5.63 0.97 13.46
N TYR A 33 6.60 1.50 12.72
CA TYR A 33 8.04 1.23 12.80
C TYR A 33 8.47 -0.23 12.56
N ARG A 34 7.57 -1.09 12.04
CA ARG A 34 7.99 -2.38 11.52
C ARG A 34 8.77 -2.20 10.21
N VAL A 35 9.71 -3.11 9.97
CA VAL A 35 10.48 -3.17 8.72
C VAL A 35 9.51 -3.43 7.56
N SER A 36 9.60 -2.61 6.51
CA SER A 36 8.90 -2.81 5.25
C SER A 36 9.82 -3.49 4.22
N ASN A 37 9.22 -4.03 3.15
CA ASN A 37 9.94 -4.53 1.99
C ASN A 37 9.29 -3.93 0.72
N PRO A 38 9.78 -2.77 0.22
CA PRO A 38 9.19 -2.11 -0.95
C PRO A 38 9.17 -2.98 -2.21
N GLN A 39 10.23 -3.76 -2.45
CA GLN A 39 10.30 -4.65 -3.60
C GLN A 39 9.25 -5.76 -3.52
N LEU A 40 9.06 -6.36 -2.33
CA LEU A 40 8.03 -7.38 -2.13
C LEU A 40 6.63 -6.78 -2.26
N ALA A 41 6.39 -5.58 -1.71
CA ALA A 41 5.11 -4.89 -1.85
C ALA A 41 4.75 -4.67 -3.33
N ALA A 42 5.72 -4.23 -4.15
CA ALA A 42 5.52 -4.06 -5.59
C ALA A 42 5.28 -5.37 -6.35
N LYS A 43 5.82 -6.50 -5.88
CA LYS A 43 5.56 -7.84 -6.46
C LYS A 43 4.23 -8.46 -6.02
N GLN A 44 3.61 -7.93 -4.97
CA GLN A 44 2.35 -8.42 -4.41
C GLN A 44 1.13 -7.67 -4.94
N GLY A 45 1.31 -6.43 -5.39
CA GLY A 45 0.30 -5.71 -6.18
C GLY A 45 0.16 -6.33 -7.54
#